data_AF-A0A1C5SF15-F1
#
_entry.id   AF-A0A1C5SF15-F1
#
_cell.length_a   1.000
_cell.length_b   1.000
_cell.length_c   1.000
_cell.angle_alpha   90.00
_cell.angle_beta   90.00
_cell.angle_gamma   90.00
#
_symmetry.space_group_name_H-M   'P 1'
#
loop_
_entity.id
_entity.type
_entity.pdbx_description
1 polymer ?
#
loop_
_entity_poly.entity_id
_entity_poly.type
_entity_poly.pdbx_seq_one_letter_code
_entity_poly.pdbx_strand_id
1 'polypeptide(L)'
;MKGETYEQFVEKFKPKKTTDDCYTPPLIYDGVADWVCTEYGINRDAFCRPFYPGGDYETFDYTGKIVVDNPPFSILSKILRFYIERNIKFFLFAPALTLFSGATEHCTAIPVGVAVTYENGAVVSTSFVTNLDDSDIRVRTATRLYKILKSCNDASRKEKTKTMPKYEYPKSVATAAEINRLSKAGIDFEIRKSESLRVRALDAQLLQKKAIFGSGYLISDYAAMRLERAERERAERERAERERAERERAERERAERWQLSEREKAIITELNKK
;
A
#
# COMPACT_ATOMS: atom_id res chain seq x y z
N MET A 1 16.73 38.29 -2.55
CA MET A 1 15.66 37.30 -2.72
C MET A 1 15.95 36.51 -3.98
N LYS A 2 16.15 35.18 -3.89
CA LYS A 2 16.24 34.35 -5.10
C LYS A 2 14.83 34.19 -5.65
N GLY A 3 14.61 34.66 -6.86
CA GLY A 3 13.36 34.46 -7.60
C GLY A 3 13.14 32.98 -7.86
N GLU A 4 11.88 32.56 -7.86
CA GLU A 4 11.49 31.22 -8.28
C GLU A 4 11.89 30.98 -9.74
N THR A 5 12.39 29.78 -10.05
CA THR A 5 12.72 29.44 -11.44
C THR A 5 11.44 29.23 -12.27
N TYR A 6 11.54 29.40 -13.58
CA TYR A 6 10.41 29.19 -14.49
C TYR A 6 9.79 27.80 -14.33
N GLU A 7 10.63 26.78 -14.08
CA GLU A 7 10.19 25.41 -13.81
C GLU A 7 9.37 25.31 -12.52
N GLN A 8 9.78 25.99 -11.45
CA GLN A 8 9.05 26.04 -10.17
C GLN A 8 7.72 26.80 -10.31
N PHE A 9 7.68 27.84 -11.14
CA PHE A 9 6.46 28.56 -11.46
C PHE A 9 5.47 27.69 -12.22
N VAL A 10 5.91 26.99 -13.28
CA VAL A 10 5.08 26.07 -14.08
C VAL A 10 4.56 24.90 -13.23
N GLU A 11 5.35 24.41 -12.28
CA GLU A 11 4.97 23.30 -11.41
C GLU A 11 3.78 23.62 -10.49
N LYS A 12 3.60 24.89 -10.10
CA LYS A 12 2.45 25.35 -9.30
C LYS A 12 1.13 25.35 -10.05
N PHE A 13 1.16 25.45 -11.37
CA PHE A 13 -0.03 25.44 -12.24
C PHE A 13 -0.34 24.04 -12.80
N LYS A 14 0.49 23.04 -12.51
CA LYS A 14 0.12 21.65 -12.78
C LYS A 14 -1.05 21.29 -11.85
N PRO A 15 -2.13 20.67 -12.37
CA PRO A 15 -3.23 20.20 -11.53
C PRO A 15 -2.66 19.38 -10.36
N LYS A 16 -3.10 19.67 -9.13
CA LYS A 16 -2.69 18.88 -7.97
C LYS A 16 -3.13 17.45 -8.23
N LYS A 17 -2.17 16.53 -8.37
CA LYS A 17 -2.45 15.09 -8.47
C LYS A 17 -3.29 14.70 -7.26
N THR A 18 -4.56 14.42 -7.50
CA THR A 18 -5.44 13.84 -6.49
C THR A 18 -5.09 12.35 -6.34
N THR A 19 -5.63 11.69 -5.32
CA THR A 19 -5.53 10.21 -5.23
C THR A 19 -6.11 9.50 -6.46
N ASP A 20 -6.92 10.19 -7.27
CA ASP A 20 -7.45 9.69 -8.53
C ASP A 20 -6.45 9.75 -9.71
N ASP A 21 -5.31 10.46 -9.55
CA ASP A 21 -4.27 10.64 -10.59
C ASP A 21 -3.04 9.72 -10.39
N CYS A 22 -3.14 8.68 -9.55
CA CYS A 22 -1.97 7.87 -9.24
C CYS A 22 -1.81 6.62 -10.10
N TYR A 23 -0.65 6.59 -10.77
CA TYR A 23 -0.30 5.52 -11.69
C TYR A 23 -0.05 4.22 -10.94
N THR A 24 -0.61 3.16 -11.50
CA THR A 24 -0.30 1.79 -11.09
C THR A 24 1.17 1.51 -11.36
N PRO A 25 1.95 1.08 -10.35
CA PRO A 25 3.35 0.72 -10.58
C PRO A 25 3.46 -0.31 -11.71
N PRO A 26 4.43 -0.18 -12.64
CA PRO A 26 4.55 -1.06 -13.81
C PRO A 26 4.51 -2.54 -13.45
N LEU A 27 5.27 -2.96 -12.43
CA LEU A 27 5.30 -4.35 -11.98
C LEU A 27 3.95 -4.87 -11.47
N ILE A 28 3.12 -3.99 -10.89
CA ILE A 28 1.75 -4.33 -10.46
C ILE A 28 0.85 -4.44 -11.68
N TYR A 29 0.90 -3.46 -12.59
CA TYR A 29 0.10 -3.47 -13.80
C TYR A 29 0.38 -4.70 -14.66
N ASP A 30 1.65 -4.99 -14.92
CA ASP A 30 2.08 -6.13 -15.73
C ASP A 30 1.64 -7.45 -15.12
N GLY A 31 1.77 -7.62 -13.81
CA GLY A 31 1.30 -8.81 -13.10
C GLY A 31 -0.21 -9.00 -13.20
N VAL A 32 -1.00 -7.92 -13.17
CA VAL A 32 -2.45 -7.97 -13.39
C VAL A 32 -2.77 -8.30 -14.85
N ALA A 33 -2.15 -7.62 -15.80
CA ALA A 33 -2.36 -7.82 -17.23
C ALA A 33 -2.06 -9.26 -17.65
N ASP A 34 -0.93 -9.83 -17.22
CA ASP A 34 -0.56 -11.22 -17.51
C ASP A 34 -1.52 -12.22 -16.86
N TRP A 35 -1.98 -11.91 -15.64
CA TRP A 35 -3.01 -12.71 -14.98
C TRP A 35 -4.32 -12.70 -15.78
N VAL A 36 -4.78 -11.54 -16.25
CA VAL A 36 -5.99 -11.40 -17.08
C VAL A 36 -5.84 -12.17 -18.41
N CYS A 37 -4.70 -12.04 -19.09
CA CYS A 37 -4.43 -12.79 -20.33
C CYS A 37 -4.59 -14.29 -20.11
N THR A 38 -3.99 -14.80 -19.04
CA THR A 38 -4.01 -16.23 -18.70
C THR A 38 -5.38 -16.70 -18.23
N GLU A 39 -6.06 -15.91 -17.40
CA GLU A 39 -7.34 -16.30 -16.81
C GLU A 39 -8.47 -16.36 -17.84
N TYR A 40 -8.47 -15.40 -18.77
CA TYR A 40 -9.56 -15.24 -19.74
C TYR A 40 -9.17 -15.66 -21.17
N GLY A 41 -7.93 -16.12 -21.40
CA GLY A 41 -7.45 -16.50 -22.73
C GLY A 41 -7.39 -15.33 -23.72
N ILE A 42 -7.11 -14.12 -23.22
CA ILE A 42 -7.13 -12.88 -24.00
C ILE A 42 -5.70 -12.49 -24.41
N ASN A 43 -5.53 -11.98 -25.64
CA ASN A 43 -4.26 -11.40 -26.07
C ASN A 43 -4.05 -10.00 -25.45
N ARG A 44 -2.87 -9.78 -24.88
CA ARG A 44 -2.42 -8.50 -24.32
C ARG A 44 -2.53 -7.32 -25.28
N ASP A 45 -2.41 -7.53 -26.59
CA ASP A 45 -2.55 -6.48 -27.62
C ASP A 45 -3.97 -5.89 -27.70
N ALA A 46 -4.97 -6.61 -27.17
CA ALA A 46 -6.34 -6.12 -27.05
C ALA A 46 -6.48 -5.12 -25.88
N PHE A 47 -5.52 -5.03 -24.96
CA PHE A 47 -5.66 -4.18 -23.80
C PHE A 47 -5.54 -2.69 -24.15
N CYS A 48 -6.41 -1.88 -23.56
CA CYS A 48 -6.33 -0.43 -23.59
C CYS A 48 -6.40 0.17 -22.19
N ARG A 49 -5.85 1.39 -22.08
CA ARG A 49 -5.73 2.14 -20.82
C ARG A 49 -6.23 3.58 -20.98
N PRO A 50 -7.55 3.78 -21.06
CA PRO A 50 -8.14 5.10 -21.29
C PRO A 50 -7.98 6.06 -20.10
N PHE A 51 -7.52 5.58 -18.93
CA PHE A 51 -7.23 6.40 -17.75
C PHE A 51 -5.72 6.68 -17.58
N TYR A 52 -4.89 6.17 -18.49
CA TYR A 52 -3.48 6.58 -18.58
C TYR A 52 -3.41 8.04 -19.07
N PRO A 53 -2.36 8.82 -18.73
CA PRO A 53 -2.29 10.25 -19.04
C PRO A 53 -2.63 10.61 -20.48
N GLY A 54 -3.53 11.58 -20.63
CA GLY A 54 -4.01 12.06 -21.93
C GLY A 54 -5.13 11.21 -22.53
N GLY A 55 -5.59 10.16 -21.84
CA GLY A 55 -6.76 9.39 -22.23
C GLY A 55 -8.08 10.03 -21.78
N ASP A 56 -9.14 9.73 -22.52
CA ASP A 56 -10.52 10.05 -22.18
C ASP A 56 -11.38 8.82 -22.46
N TYR A 57 -11.92 8.23 -21.39
CA TYR A 57 -12.69 7.00 -21.48
C TYR A 57 -14.03 7.17 -22.22
N GLU A 58 -14.54 8.39 -22.34
CA GLU A 58 -15.81 8.65 -23.04
C GLU A 58 -15.62 8.70 -24.56
N THR A 59 -14.44 9.11 -25.03
CA THR A 59 -14.14 9.31 -26.47
C THR A 59 -13.17 8.28 -27.07
N PHE A 60 -12.62 7.38 -26.26
CA PHE A 60 -11.72 6.31 -26.71
C PHE A 60 -12.40 5.32 -27.69
N ASP A 61 -11.66 4.85 -28.71
CA ASP A 61 -12.13 3.81 -29.63
C ASP A 61 -11.90 2.41 -29.04
N TYR A 62 -12.98 1.76 -28.62
CA TYR A 62 -12.95 0.43 -28.00
C TYR A 62 -13.05 -0.73 -29.00
N THR A 63 -13.02 -0.48 -30.31
CA THR A 63 -13.17 -1.52 -31.33
C THR A 63 -12.09 -2.59 -31.21
N GLY A 64 -12.47 -3.82 -30.86
CA GLY A 64 -11.54 -4.93 -30.64
C GLY A 64 -10.65 -4.76 -29.40
N LYS A 65 -11.01 -3.86 -28.47
CA LYS A 65 -10.24 -3.55 -27.27
C LYS A 65 -10.94 -3.99 -25.98
N ILE A 66 -10.13 -4.21 -24.96
CA ILE A 66 -10.54 -4.62 -23.62
C ILE A 66 -9.84 -3.70 -22.63
N VAL A 67 -10.61 -3.07 -21.75
CA VAL A 67 -10.05 -2.13 -20.78
C VAL A 67 -9.39 -2.91 -19.65
N VAL A 68 -8.08 -2.79 -19.49
CA VAL A 68 -7.38 -3.31 -18.30
C VAL A 68 -6.62 -2.14 -17.71
N ASP A 69 -7.22 -1.47 -16.73
CA ASP A 69 -6.72 -0.18 -16.27
C ASP A 69 -7.17 0.20 -14.86
N ASN A 70 -6.54 1.24 -14.31
CA ASN A 70 -6.84 1.81 -13.00
C ASN A 70 -7.64 3.11 -13.14
N PRO A 71 -8.97 3.07 -13.03
CA PRO A 71 -9.81 4.26 -13.14
C PRO A 71 -9.74 5.14 -11.88
N PRO A 72 -10.12 6.42 -11.98
CA PRO A 72 -10.42 7.24 -10.81
C PRO A 72 -11.55 6.60 -9.99
N PHE A 73 -11.28 6.27 -8.73
CA PHE A 73 -12.21 5.51 -7.90
C PHE A 73 -13.45 6.31 -7.50
N SER A 74 -13.33 7.63 -7.42
CA SER A 74 -14.42 8.56 -7.10
C SER A 74 -15.59 8.50 -8.09
N ILE A 75 -15.34 8.12 -9.34
CA ILE A 75 -16.36 8.00 -10.40
C ILE A 75 -16.50 6.57 -10.95
N LEU A 76 -15.98 5.56 -10.24
CA LEU A 76 -15.98 4.17 -10.69
C LEU A 76 -17.39 3.69 -11.10
N SER A 77 -18.43 4.00 -10.31
CA SER A 77 -19.81 3.61 -10.64
C SER A 77 -20.32 4.23 -11.96
N LYS A 78 -19.89 5.45 -12.30
CA LYS A 78 -20.21 6.11 -13.58
C LYS A 78 -19.52 5.37 -14.73
N ILE A 79 -18.24 5.04 -14.55
CA ILE A 79 -17.42 4.33 -15.54
C ILE A 79 -17.99 2.93 -15.82
N LEU A 80 -18.32 2.18 -14.78
CA LEU A 80 -18.90 0.84 -14.91
C LEU A 80 -20.20 0.87 -15.72
N ARG A 81 -21.11 1.79 -15.38
CA ARG A 81 -22.37 1.98 -16.13
C ARG A 81 -22.09 2.29 -17.61
N PHE A 82 -21.19 3.23 -17.88
CA PHE A 82 -20.82 3.61 -19.25
C PHE A 82 -20.32 2.41 -20.07
N TYR A 83 -19.43 1.58 -19.49
CA TYR A 83 -18.91 0.39 -20.17
C TYR A 83 -19.96 -0.69 -20.37
N ILE A 84 -20.80 -0.94 -19.37
CA ILE A 84 -21.86 -1.96 -19.45
C ILE A 84 -22.89 -1.58 -20.53
N GLU A 85 -23.40 -0.34 -20.53
CA GLU A 85 -24.39 0.14 -21.50
C GLU A 85 -23.89 0.08 -22.95
N ARG A 86 -22.56 0.18 -23.15
CA ARG A 86 -21.92 0.14 -24.48
C ARG A 86 -21.31 -1.22 -24.82
N ASN A 87 -21.52 -2.23 -23.99
CA ASN A 87 -20.94 -3.57 -24.15
C ASN A 87 -19.40 -3.56 -24.29
N ILE A 88 -18.73 -2.65 -23.59
CA ILE A 88 -17.27 -2.56 -23.55
C ILE A 88 -16.77 -3.58 -22.53
N LYS A 89 -15.79 -4.39 -22.94
CA LYS A 89 -15.17 -5.40 -22.08
C LYS A 89 -14.11 -4.79 -21.19
N PHE A 90 -14.09 -5.15 -19.91
CA PHE A 90 -13.16 -4.56 -18.95
C PHE A 90 -12.75 -5.49 -17.79
N PHE A 91 -11.57 -5.20 -17.26
CA PHE A 91 -11.05 -5.64 -15.97
C PHE A 91 -10.43 -4.42 -15.27
N LEU A 92 -11.12 -3.85 -14.30
CA LEU A 92 -10.74 -2.58 -13.66
C LEU A 92 -10.24 -2.80 -12.23
N PHE A 93 -9.25 -2.00 -11.86
CA PHE A 93 -8.84 -1.86 -10.46
C PHE A 93 -9.95 -1.14 -9.68
N ALA A 94 -10.14 -1.53 -8.42
CA ALA A 94 -11.17 -0.99 -7.55
C ALA A 94 -10.71 -0.91 -6.08
N PRO A 95 -11.24 0.02 -5.28
CA PRO A 95 -10.97 0.08 -3.85
C PRO A 95 -11.66 -1.10 -3.14
N ALA A 96 -10.90 -1.85 -2.33
CA ALA A 96 -11.44 -3.03 -1.65
C ALA A 96 -12.56 -2.72 -0.67
N LEU A 97 -12.52 -1.56 -0.01
CA LEU A 97 -13.46 -1.20 1.05
C LEU A 97 -14.88 -0.92 0.52
N THR A 98 -14.99 -0.28 -0.64
CA THR A 98 -16.27 0.12 -1.26
C THR A 98 -16.59 -0.69 -2.52
N LEU A 99 -15.94 -1.85 -2.68
CA LEU A 99 -16.03 -2.69 -3.87
C LEU A 99 -17.48 -3.03 -4.25
N PHE A 100 -18.31 -3.34 -3.26
CA PHE A 100 -19.71 -3.72 -3.47
C PHE A 100 -20.67 -2.53 -3.62
N SER A 101 -20.20 -1.29 -3.46
CA SER A 101 -21.03 -0.08 -3.54
C SER A 101 -21.39 0.32 -4.98
N GLY A 102 -20.71 -0.23 -6.00
CA GLY A 102 -20.93 0.12 -7.41
C GLY A 102 -20.85 -1.03 -8.42
N ALA A 103 -20.28 -2.18 -8.05
CA ALA A 103 -20.00 -3.27 -9.00
C ALA A 103 -21.18 -4.21 -9.28
N THR A 104 -22.09 -4.41 -8.32
CA THR A 104 -22.73 -5.73 -8.18
C THR A 104 -24.01 -5.97 -8.97
N GLU A 105 -24.50 -5.00 -9.72
CA GLU A 105 -25.76 -5.17 -10.48
C GLU A 105 -25.55 -5.85 -11.84
N HIS A 106 -24.38 -5.63 -12.48
CA HIS A 106 -24.13 -6.06 -13.86
C HIS A 106 -22.69 -6.54 -14.13
N CYS A 107 -21.84 -6.62 -13.12
CA CYS A 107 -20.48 -7.14 -13.28
C CYS A 107 -20.02 -7.90 -12.04
N THR A 108 -18.95 -8.66 -12.21
CA THR A 108 -18.37 -9.51 -11.17
C THR A 108 -17.39 -8.71 -10.33
N ALA A 109 -17.57 -8.75 -9.01
CA ALA A 109 -16.59 -8.23 -8.07
C ALA A 109 -15.56 -9.32 -7.69
N ILE A 110 -14.29 -8.94 -7.66
CA ILE A 110 -13.17 -9.81 -7.27
C ILE A 110 -12.45 -9.18 -6.06
N PRO A 111 -12.89 -9.50 -4.84
CA PRO A 111 -12.21 -9.05 -3.62
C PRO A 111 -10.83 -9.68 -3.51
N VAL A 112 -9.80 -8.84 -3.48
CA VAL A 112 -8.39 -9.26 -3.29
C VAL A 112 -7.77 -8.58 -2.08
N GLY A 113 -7.95 -7.26 -1.96
CA GLY A 113 -7.58 -6.49 -0.77
C GLY A 113 -6.08 -6.43 -0.49
N VAL A 114 -5.23 -6.42 -1.52
CA VAL A 114 -3.78 -6.26 -1.34
C VAL A 114 -3.44 -4.78 -1.23
N ALA A 115 -2.66 -4.40 -0.21
CA ALA A 115 -2.15 -3.04 -0.03
C ALA A 115 -1.07 -2.73 -1.08
N VAL A 116 -1.43 -1.99 -2.12
CA VAL A 116 -0.54 -1.55 -3.20
C VAL A 116 -0.09 -0.12 -2.93
N THR A 117 1.22 0.12 -3.03
CA THR A 117 1.79 1.48 -2.98
C THR A 117 1.86 2.04 -4.40
N TYR A 118 1.05 3.05 -4.70
CA TYR A 118 1.00 3.73 -6.00
C TYR A 118 2.13 4.75 -6.13
N GLU A 119 2.38 5.26 -7.34
CA GLU A 119 3.53 6.14 -7.60
C GLU A 119 3.53 7.45 -6.79
N ASN A 120 2.36 7.95 -6.38
CA ASN A 120 2.25 9.12 -5.50
C ASN A 120 2.52 8.78 -4.01
N GLY A 121 2.85 7.53 -3.68
CA GLY A 121 3.06 7.05 -2.32
C GLY A 121 1.79 6.62 -1.59
N ALA A 122 0.60 6.78 -2.18
CA ALA A 122 -0.64 6.32 -1.58
C ALA A 122 -0.62 4.79 -1.46
N VAL A 123 -1.03 4.29 -0.29
CA VAL A 123 -1.20 2.86 -0.05
C VAL A 123 -2.67 2.55 -0.07
N VAL A 124 -3.14 1.89 -1.12
CA VAL A 124 -4.56 1.55 -1.29
C VAL A 124 -4.75 0.05 -1.20
N SER A 125 -5.77 -0.39 -0.46
CA SER A 125 -6.22 -1.78 -0.50
C SER A 125 -6.95 -2.02 -1.82
N THR A 126 -6.30 -2.73 -2.73
CA THR A 126 -6.73 -2.88 -4.12
C THR A 126 -7.41 -4.23 -4.36
N SER A 127 -8.56 -4.16 -5.02
CA SER A 127 -9.40 -5.27 -5.52
C SER A 127 -9.77 -4.99 -6.98
N PHE A 128 -10.66 -5.79 -7.59
CA PHE A 128 -10.99 -5.67 -9.01
C PHE A 128 -12.47 -5.89 -9.31
N VAL A 129 -12.91 -5.37 -10.45
CA VAL A 129 -14.26 -5.57 -10.99
C VAL A 129 -14.16 -5.87 -12.49
N THR A 130 -15.01 -6.75 -13.01
CA THR A 130 -14.92 -7.19 -14.41
C THR A 130 -16.25 -7.67 -14.97
N ASN A 131 -16.45 -7.52 -16.28
CA ASN A 131 -17.53 -8.17 -17.04
C ASN A 131 -17.00 -9.26 -18.00
N LEU A 132 -15.78 -9.78 -17.74
CA LEU A 132 -15.17 -10.88 -18.47
C LEU A 132 -15.55 -12.26 -17.89
N ASP A 133 -15.90 -12.30 -16.60
CA ASP A 133 -16.48 -13.49 -15.97
C ASP A 133 -17.91 -13.75 -16.51
N ASP A 134 -18.43 -14.94 -16.24
CA ASP A 134 -19.83 -15.28 -16.50
C ASP A 134 -20.77 -14.26 -15.81
N SER A 135 -21.79 -13.79 -16.53
CA SER A 135 -22.74 -12.80 -16.03
C SER A 135 -23.52 -13.25 -14.78
N ASP A 136 -23.61 -14.57 -14.55
CA ASP A 136 -24.27 -15.13 -13.37
C ASP A 136 -23.38 -15.07 -12.12
N ILE A 137 -22.07 -14.81 -12.27
CA ILE A 137 -21.14 -14.70 -11.15
C ILE A 137 -21.15 -13.27 -10.62
N ARG A 138 -21.78 -13.07 -9.46
CA ARG A 138 -21.79 -11.75 -8.78
C ARG A 138 -20.46 -11.42 -8.09
N VAL A 139 -19.86 -12.40 -7.39
CA VAL A 139 -18.62 -12.23 -6.64
C VAL A 139 -17.80 -13.51 -6.71
N ARG A 140 -16.49 -13.40 -6.92
CA ARG A 140 -15.57 -14.55 -6.79
C ARG A 140 -14.22 -14.17 -6.20
N THR A 141 -13.49 -15.16 -5.69
CA THR A 141 -12.12 -14.97 -5.20
C THR A 141 -11.11 -15.26 -6.30
N ALA A 142 -9.93 -14.62 -6.23
CA ALA A 142 -8.82 -14.86 -7.16
C ALA A 142 -7.49 -15.04 -6.40
N THR A 143 -7.25 -16.25 -5.89
CA THR A 143 -6.08 -16.54 -5.03
C THR A 143 -4.74 -16.41 -5.77
N ARG A 144 -4.69 -16.73 -7.07
CA ARG A 144 -3.50 -16.55 -7.92
C ARG A 144 -3.17 -15.07 -8.08
N LEU A 145 -4.17 -14.23 -8.34
CA LEU A 145 -4.02 -12.78 -8.45
C LEU A 145 -3.50 -12.17 -7.14
N TYR A 146 -4.04 -12.61 -5.99
CA TYR A 146 -3.54 -12.18 -4.68
C TYR A 146 -2.03 -12.45 -4.52
N LYS A 147 -1.58 -13.68 -4.85
CA LYS A 147 -0.16 -14.07 -4.74
C LYS A 147 0.73 -13.25 -5.66
N ILE A 148 0.29 -12.97 -6.89
CA ILE A 148 1.01 -12.14 -7.86
C ILE A 148 1.20 -10.73 -7.30
N LEU A 149 0.12 -10.07 -6.89
CA LEU A 149 0.17 -8.70 -6.36
C LEU A 149 1.05 -8.59 -5.13
N LYS A 150 0.94 -9.54 -4.20
CA LYS A 150 1.79 -9.57 -3.00
C LYS A 150 3.26 -9.69 -3.37
N SER A 151 3.59 -10.57 -4.32
CA SER A 151 4.97 -10.78 -4.77
C SER A 151 5.54 -9.55 -5.48
N CYS A 152 4.75 -8.90 -6.34
CA CYS A 152 5.14 -7.66 -7.02
C CYS A 152 5.41 -6.52 -6.00
N ASN A 153 4.57 -6.39 -4.98
CA ASN A 153 4.75 -5.40 -3.93
C ASN A 153 6.00 -5.67 -3.07
N ASP A 154 6.24 -6.94 -2.71
CA ASP A 154 7.42 -7.35 -1.94
C ASP A 154 8.73 -7.17 -2.75
N ALA A 155 8.72 -7.48 -4.05
CA ALA A 155 9.86 -7.26 -4.95
C ALA A 155 10.22 -5.77 -5.04
N SER A 156 9.21 -4.91 -5.21
CA SER A 156 9.37 -3.45 -5.26
C SER A 156 9.99 -2.88 -3.97
N ARG A 157 9.78 -3.55 -2.82
CA ARG A 157 10.42 -3.22 -1.54
C ARG A 157 11.83 -3.79 -1.42
N LYS A 158 12.05 -5.03 -1.86
CA LYS A 158 13.36 -5.72 -1.77
C LYS A 158 14.42 -5.08 -2.65
N GLU A 159 14.10 -4.67 -3.87
CA GLU A 159 15.04 -3.96 -4.76
C GLU A 159 15.60 -2.68 -4.13
N LYS A 160 14.82 -2.03 -3.26
CA LYS A 160 15.25 -0.82 -2.53
C LYS A 160 16.08 -1.12 -1.28
N THR A 161 16.18 -2.37 -0.84
CA THR A 161 16.78 -2.72 0.46
C THR A 161 18.06 -3.53 0.26
N LYS A 162 19.23 -2.85 0.21
CA LYS A 162 20.52 -3.54 0.31
C LYS A 162 20.61 -4.25 1.66
N THR A 163 20.93 -5.55 1.63
CA THR A 163 21.21 -6.33 2.85
C THR A 163 22.55 -5.88 3.44
N MET A 164 22.48 -5.03 4.46
CA MET A 164 23.65 -4.58 5.21
C MET A 164 23.94 -5.54 6.38
N PRO A 165 25.22 -5.80 6.71
CA PRO A 165 25.58 -6.56 7.91
C PRO A 165 25.03 -5.87 9.17
N LYS A 166 24.49 -6.67 10.10
CA LYS A 166 24.03 -6.20 11.40
C LYS A 166 25.21 -6.17 12.37
N TYR A 167 25.35 -5.07 13.10
CA TYR A 167 26.34 -4.91 14.17
C TYR A 167 25.62 -4.56 15.46
N GLU A 168 26.12 -5.07 16.57
CA GLU A 168 25.75 -4.67 17.93
C GLU A 168 26.89 -3.83 18.50
N TYR A 169 26.56 -2.68 19.08
CA TYR A 169 27.55 -1.76 19.64
C TYR A 169 27.48 -1.76 21.17
N PRO A 170 28.59 -1.46 21.86
CA PRO A 170 28.57 -1.22 23.31
C PRO A 170 27.58 -0.11 23.68
N LYS A 171 27.01 -0.15 24.90
CA LYS A 171 26.05 0.85 25.39
C LYS A 171 26.59 2.29 25.42
N SER A 172 27.90 2.44 25.49
CA SER A 172 28.62 3.72 25.43
C SER A 172 28.79 4.26 24.00
N VAL A 173 28.19 3.62 23.01
CA VAL A 173 28.15 4.07 21.61
C VAL A 173 26.70 4.39 21.25
N ALA A 174 26.43 5.63 20.90
CA ALA A 174 25.15 6.03 20.35
C ALA A 174 25.23 6.15 18.82
N THR A 175 24.34 5.46 18.12
CA THR A 175 24.19 5.57 16.67
C THR A 175 22.92 6.33 16.30
N ALA A 176 22.92 6.95 15.11
CA ALA A 176 21.71 7.58 14.58
C ALA A 176 20.54 6.58 14.44
N ALA A 177 20.84 5.32 14.11
CA ALA A 177 19.81 4.29 13.96
C ALA A 177 19.07 3.99 15.27
N GLU A 178 19.77 3.96 16.40
CA GLU A 178 19.17 3.77 17.73
C GLU A 178 18.34 4.98 18.14
N ILE A 179 18.93 6.19 18.05
CA ILE A 179 18.23 7.44 18.41
C ILE A 179 16.98 7.66 17.56
N ASN A 180 17.04 7.32 16.26
CA ASN A 180 15.88 7.40 15.37
C ASN A 180 14.71 6.51 15.83
N ARG A 181 14.97 5.38 16.50
CA ARG A 181 13.89 4.52 17.04
C ARG A 181 13.15 5.21 18.19
N LEU A 182 13.83 6.02 18.99
CA LEU A 182 13.20 6.80 20.06
C LEU A 182 12.26 7.85 19.47
N SER A 183 12.70 8.57 18.44
CA SER A 183 11.84 9.54 17.74
C SER A 183 10.60 8.88 17.14
N LYS A 184 10.74 7.70 16.50
CA LYS A 184 9.59 6.94 15.98
C LYS A 184 8.60 6.52 17.06
N ALA A 185 9.08 6.30 18.28
CA ALA A 185 8.26 5.97 19.43
C ALA A 185 7.68 7.21 20.15
N GLY A 186 7.92 8.42 19.62
CA GLY A 186 7.50 9.67 20.23
C GLY A 186 8.20 9.96 21.55
N ILE A 187 9.48 9.57 21.68
CA ILE A 187 10.31 9.81 22.87
C ILE A 187 11.36 10.87 22.52
N ASP A 188 11.31 11.97 23.25
CA ASP A 188 12.32 13.03 23.16
C ASP A 188 13.58 12.63 23.93
N PHE A 189 14.72 12.69 23.26
CA PHE A 189 16.01 12.31 23.84
C PHE A 189 17.13 13.20 23.29
N GLU A 190 18.02 13.65 24.18
CA GLU A 190 19.17 14.48 23.84
C GLU A 190 20.48 13.95 24.45
N ILE A 191 21.59 14.18 23.74
CA ILE A 191 22.96 13.98 24.22
C ILE A 191 23.69 15.31 24.10
N ARG A 192 24.26 15.79 25.21
CA ARG A 192 25.01 17.06 25.22
C ARG A 192 26.38 16.88 24.59
N LYS A 193 26.91 17.97 24.02
CA LYS A 193 28.28 17.99 23.47
C LYS A 193 29.35 17.71 24.53
N SER A 194 29.12 18.14 25.77
CA SER A 194 30.05 17.95 26.89
C SER A 194 30.17 16.50 27.36
N GLU A 195 29.23 15.62 26.98
CA GLU A 195 29.19 14.22 27.39
C GLU A 195 29.33 13.26 26.20
N SER A 196 29.78 13.77 25.05
CA SER A 196 29.90 12.97 23.84
C SER A 196 31.08 13.35 22.94
N LEU A 197 31.60 12.37 22.22
CA LEU A 197 32.66 12.54 21.22
C LEU A 197 32.28 11.80 19.94
N ARG A 198 32.22 12.52 18.82
CA ARG A 198 31.92 11.91 17.52
C ARG A 198 33.03 10.95 17.11
N VAL A 199 32.67 9.72 16.76
CA VAL A 199 33.58 8.69 16.26
C VAL A 199 33.10 8.12 14.93
N ARG A 200 34.03 7.82 14.03
CA ARG A 200 33.74 7.17 12.74
C ARG A 200 33.83 5.64 12.81
N ALA A 201 34.63 5.12 13.73
CA ALA A 201 34.83 3.70 13.96
C ALA A 201 35.28 3.49 15.41
N LEU A 202 35.09 2.28 15.94
CA LEU A 202 35.79 1.82 17.14
C LEU A 202 37.17 1.26 16.76
N ASP A 203 38.14 1.30 17.66
CA ASP A 203 39.47 0.74 17.40
C ASP A 203 39.42 -0.74 16.98
N ALA A 204 38.53 -1.52 17.62
CA ALA A 204 38.27 -2.91 17.24
C ALA A 204 37.72 -3.06 15.80
N GLN A 205 36.98 -2.07 15.30
CA GLN A 205 36.52 -2.05 13.90
C GLN A 205 37.64 -1.63 12.96
N LEU A 206 38.51 -0.71 13.37
CA LEU A 206 39.66 -0.29 12.56
C LEU A 206 40.61 -1.45 12.27
N LEU A 207 40.83 -2.35 13.25
CA LEU A 207 41.58 -3.60 13.05
C LEU A 207 41.00 -4.48 11.93
N GLN A 208 39.70 -4.40 11.68
CA GLN A 208 39.01 -5.12 10.62
C GLN A 208 38.74 -4.26 9.37
N LYS A 209 39.29 -3.04 9.29
CA LYS A 209 39.00 -2.05 8.24
C LYS A 209 37.50 -1.75 8.09
N LYS A 210 36.77 -1.74 9.20
CA LYS A 210 35.33 -1.44 9.30
C LYS A 210 35.09 -0.08 9.97
N ALA A 211 33.87 0.42 9.83
CA ALA A 211 33.43 1.69 10.41
C ALA A 211 31.98 1.60 10.90
N ILE A 212 31.59 2.55 11.74
CA ILE A 212 30.18 2.75 12.11
C ILE A 212 29.47 3.34 10.89
N PHE A 213 28.35 2.74 10.50
CA PHE A 213 27.57 3.24 9.36
C PHE A 213 27.10 4.68 9.61
N GLY A 214 27.50 5.60 8.73
CA GLY A 214 27.29 7.04 8.89
C GLY A 214 28.30 7.68 9.86
N SER A 215 28.21 7.33 11.13
CA SER A 215 29.13 7.61 12.25
C SER A 215 28.38 7.34 13.57
N GLY A 216 29.05 7.45 14.71
CA GLY A 216 28.40 7.44 16.01
C GLY A 216 29.01 8.44 16.99
N TYR A 217 28.56 8.37 18.23
CA TYR A 217 29.15 9.08 19.36
C TYR A 217 29.58 8.08 20.43
N LEU A 218 30.80 8.23 20.93
CA LEU A 218 31.10 7.75 22.27
C LEU A 218 30.39 8.68 23.25
N ILE A 219 29.74 8.13 24.25
CA ILE A 219 28.96 8.87 25.23
C ILE A 219 29.40 8.51 26.65
N SER A 220 29.23 9.44 27.58
CA SER A 220 29.49 9.18 29.00
C SER A 220 28.59 8.08 29.55
N ASP A 221 29.00 7.44 30.65
CA ASP A 221 28.18 6.44 31.34
C ASP A 221 26.81 7.00 31.75
N TYR A 222 26.78 8.27 32.18
CA TYR A 222 25.54 8.96 32.50
C TYR A 222 24.61 9.09 31.29
N ALA A 223 25.14 9.49 30.13
CA ALA A 223 24.38 9.55 28.89
C ALA A 223 23.90 8.16 28.44
N ALA A 224 24.74 7.14 28.58
CA ALA A 224 24.39 5.75 28.26
C ALA A 224 23.25 5.23 29.13
N MET A 225 23.25 5.54 30.44
CA MET A 225 22.16 5.21 31.34
C MET A 225 20.84 5.90 30.94
N ARG A 226 20.89 7.18 30.54
CA ARG A 226 19.70 7.89 30.04
C ARG A 226 19.18 7.28 28.74
N LEU A 227 20.07 6.92 27.83
CA LEU A 227 19.71 6.25 26.59
C LEU A 227 19.03 4.90 26.88
N GLU A 228 19.59 4.09 27.79
CA GLU A 228 18.98 2.83 28.20
C GLU A 228 17.59 3.01 28.83
N ARG A 229 17.40 4.07 29.64
CA ARG A 229 16.07 4.39 30.18
C ARG A 229 15.07 4.72 29.06
N ALA A 230 15.46 5.53 28.09
CA ALA A 230 14.61 5.87 26.94
C ALA A 230 14.28 4.63 26.09
N GLU A 231 15.24 3.73 25.90
CA GLU A 231 15.03 2.46 25.19
C GLU A 231 14.05 1.52 25.93
N ARG A 232 14.08 1.51 27.28
CA ARG A 232 13.11 0.77 28.09
C ARG A 232 11.72 1.37 27.98
N GLU A 233 11.59 2.69 28.04
CA GLU A 233 10.31 3.38 27.84
C GLU A 233 9.74 3.06 26.45
N ARG A 234 10.58 3.05 25.40
CA ARG A 234 10.13 2.60 24.07
C ARG A 234 9.56 1.18 24.12
N ALA A 235 10.31 0.25 24.71
CA ALA A 235 9.90 -1.14 24.77
C ALA A 235 8.58 -1.33 25.54
N GLU A 236 8.34 -0.51 26.57
CA GLU A 236 7.07 -0.49 27.30
C GLU A 236 5.92 0.05 26.44
N ARG A 237 6.13 1.18 25.74
CA ARG A 237 5.14 1.72 24.79
C ARG A 237 4.76 0.71 23.70
N GLU A 238 5.75 0.02 23.14
CA GLU A 238 5.52 -1.03 22.14
C GLU A 238 4.71 -2.21 22.70
N ARG A 239 4.93 -2.62 23.96
CA ARG A 239 4.12 -3.66 24.61
C ARG A 239 2.69 -3.18 24.83
N ALA A 240 2.51 -1.97 25.35
CA ALA A 240 1.20 -1.38 25.57
C ALA A 240 0.40 -1.26 24.26
N GLU A 241 1.05 -0.94 23.15
CA GLU A 241 0.41 -0.92 21.83
C GLU A 241 -0.02 -2.32 21.38
N ARG A 242 0.81 -3.33 21.57
CA ARG A 242 0.44 -4.73 21.26
C ARG A 242 -0.73 -5.21 22.11
N GLU A 243 -0.75 -4.87 23.39
CA GLU A 243 -1.87 -5.19 24.28
C GLU A 243 -3.15 -4.47 23.87
N ARG A 244 -3.07 -3.20 23.43
CA ARG A 244 -4.23 -2.50 22.85
C ARG A 244 -4.74 -3.20 21.60
N ALA A 245 -3.84 -3.58 20.69
CA ALA A 245 -4.22 -4.31 19.48
C ALA A 245 -4.86 -5.67 19.80
N GLU A 246 -4.42 -6.35 20.85
CA GLU A 246 -5.03 -7.59 21.34
C GLU A 246 -6.41 -7.33 21.97
N ARG A 247 -6.56 -6.27 22.77
CA ARG A 247 -7.86 -5.85 23.31
C ARG A 247 -8.84 -5.49 22.21
N GLU A 248 -8.42 -4.77 21.17
CA GLU A 248 -9.27 -4.48 20.01
C GLU A 248 -9.71 -5.75 19.29
N ARG A 249 -8.84 -6.77 19.19
CA ARG A 249 -9.24 -8.08 18.66
C ARG A 249 -10.30 -8.75 19.54
N ALA A 250 -10.10 -8.75 20.86
CA ALA A 250 -11.08 -9.29 21.80
C ALA A 250 -12.41 -8.51 21.79
N GLU A 251 -12.37 -7.19 21.60
CA GLU A 251 -13.58 -6.37 21.43
C GLU A 251 -14.30 -6.69 20.12
N ARG A 252 -13.58 -6.93 19.02
CA ARG A 252 -14.18 -7.43 17.77
C ARG A 252 -14.86 -8.78 17.95
N GLU A 253 -14.31 -9.66 18.78
CA GLU A 253 -14.97 -10.93 19.12
C GLU A 253 -16.26 -10.73 19.92
N ARG A 254 -16.33 -9.65 20.71
CA ARG A 254 -17.51 -9.21 21.46
C ARG A 254 -18.45 -8.29 20.67
N ALA A 255 -18.15 -8.03 19.39
CA ALA A 255 -18.94 -7.12 18.58
C ALA A 255 -20.40 -7.57 18.49
N GLU A 256 -21.30 -6.59 18.50
CA GLU A 256 -22.74 -6.80 18.36
C GLU A 256 -23.06 -7.56 17.07
N ARG A 257 -23.86 -8.62 17.20
CA ARG A 257 -24.27 -9.46 16.08
C ARG A 257 -25.63 -9.00 15.58
N TRP A 258 -25.64 -8.44 14.38
CA TRP A 258 -26.87 -8.08 13.69
C TRP A 258 -27.67 -9.34 13.32
N GLN A 259 -28.96 -9.32 13.61
CA GLN A 259 -29.89 -10.39 13.24
C GLN A 259 -30.62 -10.02 11.96
N LEU A 260 -30.90 -11.04 11.13
CA LEU A 260 -31.76 -10.89 9.96
C LEU A 260 -33.20 -10.66 10.40
N SER A 261 -33.86 -9.68 9.78
CA SER A 261 -35.29 -9.49 9.87
C SER A 261 -36.06 -10.65 9.21
N GLU A 262 -37.34 -10.80 9.55
CA GLU A 262 -38.22 -11.80 8.92
C GLU A 262 -38.31 -11.60 7.40
N ARG A 263 -38.31 -10.35 6.93
CA ARG A 263 -38.26 -10.03 5.50
C ARG A 263 -37.01 -10.60 4.83
N GLU A 264 -35.83 -10.43 5.44
CA GLU A 264 -34.57 -10.92 4.88
C GLU A 264 -34.47 -12.45 4.91
N LYS A 265 -34.97 -13.09 5.97
CA LYS A 265 -35.09 -14.56 6.02
C LYS A 265 -36.01 -15.11 4.92
N ALA A 266 -37.12 -14.43 4.64
CA ALA A 266 -38.02 -14.80 3.55
C ALA A 266 -37.35 -14.69 2.18
N ILE A 267 -36.56 -13.64 1.93
CA ILE A 267 -35.76 -13.50 0.71
C ILE A 267 -34.78 -14.68 0.56
N ILE A 268 -34.07 -15.06 1.62
CA ILE A 268 -33.14 -16.20 1.59
C ILE A 268 -33.88 -17.50 1.30
N THR A 269 -35.07 -17.69 1.88
CA THR A 269 -35.90 -18.87 1.65
C THR A 269 -36.29 -19.01 0.19
N GLU A 270 -36.61 -17.90 -0.48
CA GLU A 270 -36.89 -17.89 -1.91
C GLU A 270 -35.65 -18.20 -2.75
N LEU A 271 -34.48 -17.66 -2.38
CA LEU A 271 -33.21 -17.95 -3.06
C LEU A 271 -32.83 -19.44 -3.00
N ASN A 272 -33.17 -20.14 -1.93
CA ASN A 272 -32.89 -21.57 -1.76
C ASN A 272 -33.73 -22.50 -2.65
N LYS A 273 -34.75 -21.98 -3.35
CA LYS A 273 -35.61 -22.78 -4.25
C LYS A 273 -35.04 -22.91 -5.67
N LYS A 274 -33.96 -22.18 -5.99
CA LYS A 274 -33.24 -22.26 -7.26
C LYS A 274 -32.15 -23.33 -7.20
#